data_AF-A0A2N6NEU7-F1
#
_entry.id   AF-A0A2N6NEU7-F1
#
_cell.length_a   1.000
_cell.length_b   1.000
_cell.length_c   1.000
_cell.angle_alpha   90.00
_cell.angle_beta   90.00
_cell.angle_gamma   90.00
#
_symmetry.space_group_name_H-M   'P 1'
#
loop_
_entity.id
_entity.type
_entity.pdbx_description
1 polymer ?
#
loop_
_entity_poly.entity_id
_entity_poly.type
_entity_poly.pdbx_seq_one_letter_code
_entity_poly.pdbx_strand_id
1 'polypeptide(L)'
;MTSRDIRQIYQDRYAGEKLVKVVGEAPLVRAIQNKHGVEIGGFAVDSTGQRVVVCATIDNLNKGAATQCLQNMNLALGYDEYQGVPKV
;
A
#
# COMPACT_ATOMS: atom_id res chain seq x y z
N MET A 1 -22.59 1.85 -0.46
CA MET A 1 -21.33 1.50 0.22
C MET A 1 -20.85 2.72 0.97
N THR A 2 -20.41 2.56 2.22
CA THR A 2 -19.86 3.61 3.08
C THR A 2 -18.33 3.66 2.95
N SER A 3 -17.69 4.72 3.44
CA SER A 3 -16.22 4.77 3.56
C SER A 3 -15.64 3.59 4.33
N ARG A 4 -16.39 3.09 5.33
CA ARG A 4 -16.02 1.90 6.10
C ARG A 4 -16.04 0.65 5.23
N ASP A 5 -17.05 0.49 4.37
CA ASP A 5 -17.14 -0.65 3.46
C ASP A 5 -15.97 -0.65 2.47
N ILE A 6 -15.59 0.53 1.93
CA ILE A 6 -14.43 0.64 1.05
C ILE A 6 -13.14 0.28 1.79
N ARG A 7 -12.94 0.81 2.99
CA ARG A 7 -11.76 0.47 3.81
C ARG A 7 -11.69 -1.04 4.07
N GLN A 8 -12.82 -1.68 4.37
CA GLN A 8 -12.88 -3.13 4.62
C GLN A 8 -12.44 -3.93 3.39
N ILE A 9 -12.87 -3.55 2.18
CA ILE A 9 -12.43 -4.21 0.93
C ILE A 9 -10.91 -4.17 0.79
N TYR A 10 -10.27 -3.04 1.08
CA TYR A 10 -8.81 -2.93 1.04
C TYR A 10 -8.14 -3.76 2.14
N GLN A 11 -8.69 -3.77 3.36
CA GLN A 11 -8.17 -4.58 4.46
C GLN A 11 -8.24 -6.07 4.14
N ASP A 12 -9.36 -6.53 3.59
CA ASP A 12 -9.55 -7.93 3.22
C ASP A 12 -8.64 -8.31 2.05
N ARG A 13 -8.54 -7.45 1.03
CA ARG A 13 -7.73 -7.73 -0.16
C ARG A 13 -6.24 -7.81 0.13
N TYR A 14 -5.74 -6.95 1.03
CA TYR A 14 -4.32 -6.87 1.38
C TYR A 14 -4.01 -7.53 2.72
N ALA A 15 -4.93 -8.36 3.25
CA ALA A 15 -4.68 -9.14 4.44
C ALA A 15 -3.47 -10.06 4.25
N GLY A 16 -2.46 -9.92 5.12
CA GLY A 16 -1.23 -10.72 5.06
C GLY A 16 -0.11 -10.14 4.18
N GLU A 17 -0.37 -9.07 3.43
CA GLU A 17 0.64 -8.42 2.59
C GLU A 17 1.60 -7.59 3.45
N LYS A 18 2.85 -8.05 3.61
CA LYS A 18 3.79 -7.51 4.61
C LYS A 18 4.16 -6.03 4.39
N LEU A 19 4.11 -5.58 3.14
CA LEU A 19 4.50 -4.22 2.75
C LEU A 19 3.30 -3.32 2.41
N VAL A 20 2.07 -3.76 2.70
CA VAL A 20 0.86 -2.97 2.52
C VAL A 20 0.24 -2.69 3.87
N LYS A 21 -0.03 -1.41 4.16
CA LYS A 21 -0.69 -1.01 5.40
C LYS A 21 -1.92 -0.16 5.09
N VAL A 22 -3.08 -0.66 5.50
CA VAL A 22 -4.35 0.06 5.38
C VAL A 22 -4.63 0.84 6.66
N VAL A 23 -4.71 2.16 6.55
CA VAL A 23 -4.93 3.10 7.66
C VAL A 23 -6.28 3.82 7.51
N GLY A 24 -6.72 4.51 8.57
CA GLY A 24 -7.97 5.28 8.52
C GLY A 24 -7.79 6.63 7.83
N GLU A 25 -6.92 7.46 8.41
CA GLU A 25 -6.62 8.81 7.94
C GLU A 25 -5.88 8.81 6.58
N ALA A 26 -5.90 9.95 5.89
CA ALA A 26 -5.11 10.11 4.67
C ALA A 26 -3.60 10.06 5.01
N PRO A 27 -2.83 9.13 4.43
CA PRO A 27 -1.41 9.01 4.73
C PRO A 27 -0.61 10.19 4.16
N LEU A 28 0.52 10.49 4.80
CA LEU A 28 1.40 11.59 4.40
C LEU A 28 2.63 11.08 3.67
N VAL A 29 3.03 11.74 2.58
CA VAL A 29 4.24 11.37 1.80
C VAL A 29 5.49 11.37 2.68
N ARG A 30 5.63 12.35 3.58
CA ARG A 30 6.77 12.41 4.51
C ARG A 30 6.85 11.20 5.45
N ALA A 31 5.72 10.57 5.78
CA ALA A 31 5.68 9.42 6.67
C ALA A 31 6.12 8.11 5.98
N ILE A 32 6.11 8.05 4.64
CA ILE A 32 6.52 6.87 3.85
C ILE A 32 7.90 7.00 3.23
N GLN A 33 8.51 8.19 3.27
CA GLN A 33 9.84 8.44 2.74
C GLN A 33 10.88 7.47 3.32
N ASN A 34 11.77 6.97 2.46
CA ASN A 34 12.80 5.97 2.72
C ASN A 34 12.26 4.61 3.23
N LYS A 35 10.96 4.33 3.07
CA LYS A 35 10.37 3.03 3.42
C LYS A 35 10.11 2.17 2.19
N HIS A 36 10.00 0.88 2.42
CA HIS A 36 9.78 -0.13 1.39
C HIS A 36 8.29 -0.46 1.15
N GLY A 37 7.38 0.10 1.96
CA GLY A 37 5.95 -0.21 1.92
C GLY A 37 5.09 0.83 1.21
N VAL A 38 3.78 0.57 1.23
CA VAL A 38 2.71 1.51 0.87
C VAL A 38 1.77 1.70 2.06
N GLU A 39 1.38 2.94 2.33
CA GLU A 39 0.24 3.24 3.21
C GLU A 39 -0.96 3.67 2.35
N ILE A 40 -2.13 3.07 2.60
CA ILE A 40 -3.38 3.34 1.88
C ILE A 40 -4.43 3.77 2.91
N GLY A 41 -5.06 4.92 2.71
CA GLY A 41 -6.02 5.50 3.67
C GLY A 41 -6.83 6.66 3.09
N GLY A 42 -7.45 7.45 3.96
CA GLY A 42 -8.25 8.61 3.55
C GLY A 42 -9.49 8.23 2.75
N PHE A 43 -10.09 7.08 3.07
CA PHE A 43 -11.26 6.56 2.38
C PHE A 43 -12.46 7.49 2.57
N ALA A 44 -12.95 8.06 1.47
CA ALA A 44 -14.15 8.90 1.48
C ALA A 44 -15.08 8.48 0.33
N VAL A 45 -16.34 8.25 0.65
CA VAL A 45 -17.43 8.10 -0.32
C VAL A 45 -18.23 9.40 -0.34
N ASP A 46 -18.50 9.92 -1.52
CA ASP A 46 -19.30 11.14 -1.65
C ASP A 46 -20.77 10.89 -1.25
N SER A 47 -21.54 11.96 -1.04
CA SER A 47 -22.92 11.85 -0.58
C SER A 47 -23.85 11.13 -1.57
N THR A 48 -23.51 11.12 -2.86
CA THR A 48 -24.27 10.39 -3.87
C THR A 48 -23.97 8.89 -3.89
N GLY A 49 -22.87 8.48 -3.26
CA GLY A 49 -22.40 7.09 -3.29
C GLY A 49 -21.77 6.66 -4.61
N GLN A 50 -21.57 7.59 -5.57
CA GLN A 50 -21.07 7.30 -6.91
C GLN A 50 -19.56 7.53 -7.05
N ARG A 51 -18.93 8.22 -6.10
CA ARG A 51 -17.51 8.55 -6.13
C ARG A 51 -16.81 8.14 -4.85
N VAL A 52 -15.61 7.62 -5.02
CA VAL A 52 -14.72 7.24 -3.92
C VAL A 52 -13.39 7.96 -4.10
N VAL A 53 -12.87 8.54 -3.01
CA VAL A 53 -11.51 9.04 -2.91
C VAL A 53 -10.72 8.11 -2.01
N VAL A 54 -9.53 7.72 -2.48
CA VAL A 54 -8.55 6.92 -1.73
C VAL A 54 -7.19 7.55 -1.92
N CYS A 55 -6.43 7.67 -0.83
CA CYS A 55 -5.07 8.17 -0.85
C CYS A 55 -4.09 7.01 -0.62
N ALA A 56 -3.05 6.91 -1.44
CA ALA A 56 -1.95 5.98 -1.24
C ALA A 56 -0.62 6.72 -1.32
N THR A 57 0.30 6.41 -0.42
CA THR A 57 1.65 6.97 -0.42
C THR A 57 2.68 5.86 -0.50
N ILE A 58 3.70 6.10 -1.34
CA ILE A 58 4.89 5.27 -1.48
C ILE A 58 6.12 6.17 -1.48
N ASP A 59 7.26 5.62 -1.09
CA ASP A 59 8.53 6.16 -1.55
C ASP A 59 8.73 5.77 -3.02
N ASN A 60 8.95 6.76 -3.89
CA ASN A 60 9.02 6.55 -5.33
C ASN A 60 10.31 5.83 -5.79
N LEU A 61 11.40 5.92 -5.03
CA LEU A 61 12.66 5.25 -5.35
C LEU A 61 12.67 3.81 -4.79
N ASN A 62 11.99 3.57 -3.69
CA ASN A 62 11.84 2.25 -3.08
C ASN A 62 10.63 1.51 -3.63
N LYS A 63 9.46 1.60 -2.99
CA LYS A 63 8.27 0.83 -3.40
C LYS A 63 7.79 1.19 -4.80
N GLY A 64 8.07 2.41 -5.27
CA GLY A 64 7.82 2.83 -6.65
C GLY A 64 8.84 2.34 -7.69
N ALA A 65 10.00 1.81 -7.26
CA ALA A 65 11.03 1.32 -8.17
C ALA A 65 11.84 0.15 -7.59
N ALA A 66 12.90 0.40 -6.81
CA ALA A 66 13.90 -0.61 -6.44
C ALA A 66 13.33 -1.79 -5.64
N THR A 67 12.43 -1.51 -4.70
CA THR A 67 11.79 -2.56 -3.89
C THR A 67 10.89 -3.44 -4.72
N GLN A 68 10.04 -2.84 -5.56
CA GLN A 68 9.15 -3.60 -6.43
C GLN A 68 9.93 -4.42 -7.46
N CYS A 69 11.01 -3.85 -8.02
CA CYS A 69 11.92 -4.57 -8.91
C CYS A 69 12.48 -5.82 -8.23
N LEU A 70 13.01 -5.69 -7.01
CA LEU A 70 13.57 -6.82 -6.28
C LEU A 70 12.51 -7.87 -5.92
N GLN A 71 11.32 -7.46 -5.49
CA GLN A 71 10.20 -8.40 -5.25
C GLN A 71 9.84 -9.19 -6.52
N ASN A 72 9.73 -8.50 -7.67
CA ASN A 72 9.43 -9.15 -8.94
C ASN A 72 10.55 -10.11 -9.38
N MET A 73 11.81 -9.70 -9.25
CA MET A 73 12.97 -10.55 -9.56
C MET A 73 13.03 -11.78 -8.65
N ASN A 74 12.78 -11.61 -7.36
CA ASN A 74 12.73 -12.72 -6.40
C ASN A 74 11.70 -13.75 -6.81
N LEU A 75 10.47 -13.32 -7.09
CA LEU A 75 9.39 -14.21 -7.53
C LEU A 75 9.73 -14.91 -8.85
N ALA A 76 10.26 -14.17 -9.83
CA ALA A 76 10.62 -14.73 -11.14
C ALA A 76 11.74 -15.79 -11.06
N LEU A 77 12.64 -15.66 -10.07
CA LEU A 77 13.77 -16.57 -9.87
C LEU A 77 13.51 -17.65 -8.80
N GLY A 78 12.32 -17.66 -8.19
CA GLY A 78 11.93 -18.65 -7.17
C GLY A 78 12.52 -18.40 -5.78
N TYR A 79 12.97 -17.18 -5.48
CA TYR A 79 13.39 -16.77 -4.14
C TYR A 79 12.19 -16.33 -3.28
N ASP A 80 12.41 -16.15 -1.97
CA ASP A 80 11.42 -15.49 -1.10
C ASP A 80 11.19 -14.05 -1.58
N GLU A 81 9.93 -13.64 -1.70
CA GLU A 81 9.54 -12.34 -2.26
C GLU A 81 10.29 -11.16 -1.63
N TYR A 82 10.57 -11.22 -0.32
CA TYR A 82 11.17 -10.13 0.44
C TYR A 82 12.67 -10.31 0.65
N GLN A 83 13.28 -11.31 0.01
CA GLN A 83 14.71 -11.55 0.11
C GLN A 83 15.50 -10.34 -0.40
N GLY A 84 16.38 -9.80 0.44
CA GLY A 84 17.18 -8.61 0.12
C GLY A 84 16.42 -7.27 0.23
N VAL A 85 15.12 -7.26 0.56
CA VAL A 85 14.40 -6.03 0.91
C VAL A 85 14.72 -5.66 2.36
N PRO A 86 15.27 -4.46 2.64
CA PRO A 86 15.55 -4.03 4.01
C PRO A 86 14.28 -3.98 4.88
N LYS A 87 14.45 -4.25 6.19
CA LYS A 87 13.34 -4.30 7.16
C LYS A 87 12.99 -2.95 7.79
N VAL A 88 13.62 -1.86 7.34
CA VAL A 88 13.54 -0.50 7.91
C VAL A 88 12.80 0.45 6.97
#